data_AF-A0A8T8SD27-F1
#
_entry.id   AF-A0A8T8SD27-F1
#
_cell.length_a   1.000
_cell.length_b   1.000
_cell.length_c   1.000
_cell.angle_alpha   90.00
_cell.angle_beta   90.00
_cell.angle_gamma   90.00
#
_symmetry.space_group_name_H-M   'P 1'
#
loop_
_entity.id
_entity.type
_entity.pdbx_description
1 polymer ?
#
loop_
_entity_poly.entity_id
_entity_poly.type
_entity_poly.pdbx_seq_one_letter_code
_entity_poly.pdbx_strand_id
1 'polypeptide(L)'
;MVDYFYGIKVNQSTISRLLKRLGYTKKNVTNIAIQQDEEERRRYGLLVAQLDPWQLIFADESSFNNGTAMRTRGWARRGEPAVERRLLLRGYRFSLLPAMSMDGIFAPYIIKGKAALSELLEGNGHVLIFLPPYSPTFNPIELAFAAIKRNLRRHPPASEVDILRATYQAVTPAHAQSYFRGCGYLTPREGEQ
;
A
#
# COMPACT_ATOMS: atom_id res chain seq x y z
N MET A 1 35.29 -5.45 -5.82
CA MET A 1 36.50 -5.00 -5.11
C MET A 1 36.21 -3.56 -4.72
N VAL A 2 36.11 -3.24 -3.43
CA VAL A 2 35.69 -1.88 -2.98
C VAL A 2 36.91 -1.24 -2.33
N ASP A 3 37.21 -0.01 -2.76
CA ASP A 3 38.44 0.73 -2.52
C ASP A 3 38.69 1.13 -1.06
N TYR A 4 39.96 1.43 -0.81
CA TYR A 4 40.66 1.47 0.46
C TYR A 4 40.41 2.73 1.28
N PHE A 5 40.08 2.54 2.56
CA PHE A 5 40.51 3.45 3.63
C PHE A 5 41.42 2.64 4.56
N TYR A 6 42.62 3.15 4.87
CA TYR A 6 43.67 2.55 5.74
C TYR A 6 44.59 1.45 5.17
N GLY A 7 44.58 1.15 3.86
CA GLY A 7 45.56 0.21 3.26
C GLY A 7 45.35 -1.27 3.61
N ILE A 8 44.26 -1.62 4.32
CA ILE A 8 43.95 -2.99 4.71
C ILE A 8 43.03 -3.62 3.66
N LYS A 9 43.49 -4.69 2.99
CA LYS A 9 42.63 -5.54 2.16
C LYS A 9 41.79 -6.45 3.04
N VAL A 10 40.47 -6.23 3.06
CA VAL A 10 39.51 -7.14 3.72
C VAL A 10 38.44 -7.61 2.75
N ASN A 11 38.09 -8.90 2.87
CA ASN A 11 36.99 -9.50 2.11
C ASN A 11 35.64 -9.02 2.67
N GLN A 12 34.62 -8.86 1.81
CA GLN A 12 33.25 -8.52 2.22
C GLN A 12 32.70 -9.46 3.32
N SER A 13 33.06 -10.74 3.26
CA SER A 13 32.69 -11.72 4.30
C SER A 13 33.32 -11.40 5.66
N THR A 14 34.53 -10.86 5.70
CA THR A 14 35.20 -10.40 6.94
C THR A 14 34.47 -9.19 7.52
N ILE A 15 34.12 -8.20 6.69
CA ILE A 15 33.34 -7.03 7.11
C ILE A 15 31.98 -7.46 7.66
N SER A 16 31.28 -8.37 6.96
CA SER A 16 29.96 -8.86 7.40
C SER A 16 30.03 -9.60 8.75
N ARG A 17 31.06 -10.43 8.97
CA ARG A 17 31.26 -11.12 10.26
C ARG A 17 31.59 -10.14 11.38
N LEU A 18 32.42 -9.13 11.10
CA LEU A 18 32.77 -8.09 12.07
C LEU A 18 31.54 -7.29 12.50
N LEU A 19 30.73 -6.83 11.55
CA LEU A 19 29.49 -6.12 11.83
C LEU A 19 28.54 -6.96 12.69
N LYS A 20 28.35 -8.24 12.37
CA LYS A 20 27.54 -9.15 13.19
C LYS A 20 28.11 -9.33 14.60
N ARG A 21 29.43 -9.50 14.74
CA ARG A 21 30.11 -9.64 16.04
C ARG A 21 29.96 -8.37 16.90
N LEU A 22 29.92 -7.20 16.27
CA LEU A 22 29.67 -5.92 16.93
C LEU A 22 28.17 -5.64 17.17
N GLY A 23 27.28 -6.60 16.89
CA GLY A 23 25.84 -6.46 17.14
C GLY A 23 25.04 -5.75 16.04
N TYR A 24 25.68 -5.38 14.92
CA TYR A 24 24.99 -4.76 13.80
C TYR A 24 24.21 -5.80 12.99
N THR A 25 22.95 -5.48 12.71
CA THR A 25 22.07 -6.28 11.86
C THR A 25 21.72 -5.52 10.59
N LYS A 26 21.59 -6.23 9.47
CA LYS A 26 21.14 -5.63 8.22
C LYS A 26 19.63 -5.37 8.33
N LYS A 27 19.23 -4.09 8.33
CA LYS A 27 17.83 -3.67 8.35
C LYS A 27 17.44 -3.03 7.04
N ASN A 28 16.15 -3.04 6.73
CA ASN A 28 15.62 -2.19 5.66
C ASN A 28 15.75 -0.73 6.09
N VAL A 29 16.18 0.13 5.18
CA VAL A 29 16.26 1.57 5.43
C VAL A 29 14.87 2.16 5.27
N THR A 30 14.38 2.86 6.29
CA THR A 30 13.13 3.63 6.20
C THR A 30 13.45 4.99 5.59
N ASN A 31 12.89 5.29 4.43
CA ASN A 31 13.02 6.61 3.81
C ASN A 31 12.01 7.56 4.44
N ILE A 32 12.50 8.63 5.08
CA ILE A 32 11.67 9.71 5.62
C ILE A 32 11.85 10.91 4.69
N ALA A 33 10.75 11.44 4.15
CA ALA A 33 10.80 12.63 3.30
C ALA A 33 11.15 13.86 4.14
N ILE A 34 12.06 14.71 3.66
CA ILE A 34 12.46 15.94 4.36
C ILE A 34 11.27 16.92 4.51
N GLN A 35 10.33 16.86 3.56
CA GLN A 35 9.12 17.68 3.54
C GLN A 35 8.05 17.20 4.53
N GLN A 36 8.29 16.13 5.29
CA GLN A 36 7.35 15.65 6.29
C GLN A 36 7.39 16.58 7.51
N ASP A 37 6.29 17.29 7.78
CA ASP A 37 6.12 18.15 8.95
C ASP A 37 5.53 17.35 10.13
N GLU A 38 6.29 17.25 11.22
CA GLU A 38 5.84 16.54 12.44
C GLU A 38 4.67 17.24 13.14
N GLU A 39 4.59 18.56 13.08
CA GLU A 39 3.53 19.33 13.73
C GLU A 39 2.20 19.15 12.99
N GLU A 40 2.20 19.17 11.66
CA GLU A 40 1.01 18.83 10.87
C GLU A 40 0.56 17.39 11.13
N ARG A 41 1.51 16.45 11.26
CA ARG A 41 1.20 15.06 11.62
C ARG A 41 0.57 14.93 13.00
N ARG A 42 1.06 15.68 14.00
CA ARG A 42 0.47 15.71 15.35
C ARG A 42 -0.94 16.27 15.33
N ARG A 43 -1.15 17.41 14.65
CA ARG A 43 -2.48 18.04 14.52
C ARG A 43 -3.47 17.12 13.85
N TYR A 44 -3.06 16.45 12.77
CA TYR A 44 -3.88 15.45 12.12
C TYR A 44 -4.23 14.30 13.06
N GLY A 45 -3.24 13.77 13.79
CA GLY A 45 -3.46 12.72 14.80
C GLY A 45 -4.49 13.12 15.86
N LEU A 46 -4.40 14.35 16.39
CA LEU A 46 -5.35 14.89 17.37
C LEU A 46 -6.75 15.09 16.77
N LEU A 47 -6.86 15.53 15.51
CA LEU A 47 -8.12 15.66 14.81
C LEU A 47 -8.80 14.30 14.65
N VAL A 48 -8.09 13.31 14.10
CA VAL A 48 -8.70 12.00 13.81
C VAL A 48 -8.99 11.17 15.05
N ALA A 49 -8.28 11.41 16.17
CA ALA A 49 -8.57 10.78 17.44
C ALA A 49 -9.94 11.17 18.03
N GLN A 50 -10.53 12.28 17.57
CA GLN A 50 -11.86 12.75 17.98
C GLN A 50 -12.98 12.21 17.09
N LEU A 51 -12.64 11.54 15.97
CA LEU A 51 -13.61 11.00 15.02
C LEU A 51 -13.84 9.52 15.30
N ASP A 52 -15.08 9.06 15.12
CA ASP A 52 -15.35 7.63 15.12
C ASP A 52 -14.78 7.04 13.81
N PRO A 53 -13.92 6.00 13.86
CA PRO A 53 -13.40 5.36 12.66
C PRO A 53 -14.47 4.88 11.68
N TRP A 54 -15.68 4.58 12.14
CA TRP A 54 -16.81 4.20 11.26
C TRP A 54 -17.28 5.36 10.37
N GLN A 55 -16.97 6.61 10.73
CA GLN A 55 -17.28 7.80 9.94
C GLN A 55 -16.21 8.11 8.89
N LEU A 56 -15.07 7.41 8.92
CA LEU A 56 -13.93 7.71 8.06
C LEU A 56 -13.95 6.87 6.80
N ILE A 57 -13.75 7.55 5.67
CA ILE A 57 -13.59 6.95 4.35
C ILE A 57 -12.24 7.41 3.81
N PHE A 58 -11.39 6.47 3.46
CA PHE A 58 -10.11 6.73 2.80
C PHE A 58 -10.24 6.47 1.31
N ALA A 59 -9.76 7.39 0.49
CA ALA A 59 -9.70 7.24 -0.96
C ALA A 59 -8.34 7.75 -1.45
N ASP A 60 -7.74 7.03 -2.38
CA ASP A 60 -6.47 7.41 -2.99
C ASP A 60 -6.31 6.77 -4.37
N GLU A 61 -5.42 7.31 -5.20
CA GLU A 61 -5.12 6.79 -6.54
C GLU A 61 -3.98 5.78 -6.50
N SER A 62 -4.23 4.55 -6.96
CA SER A 62 -3.15 3.62 -7.29
C SER A 62 -3.13 3.34 -8.79
N SER A 63 -2.01 3.69 -9.44
CA SER A 63 -1.75 3.27 -10.82
C SER A 63 -1.38 1.78 -10.87
N PHE A 64 -1.97 1.06 -11.82
CA PHE A 64 -1.66 -0.33 -12.12
C PHE A 64 -1.07 -0.45 -13.53
N ASN A 65 0.07 -1.14 -13.63
CA ASN A 65 0.68 -1.51 -14.89
C ASN A 65 0.56 -3.03 -15.12
N ASN A 66 0.57 -3.47 -16.39
CA ASN A 66 0.57 -4.89 -16.77
C ASN A 66 1.61 -5.76 -16.04
N GLY A 67 2.78 -5.21 -15.72
CA GLY A 67 3.84 -5.91 -14.98
C GLY A 67 3.51 -6.16 -13.50
N THR A 68 2.57 -5.42 -12.91
CA THR A 68 2.25 -5.49 -11.47
C THR A 68 1.65 -6.84 -11.08
N ALA A 69 0.95 -7.49 -12.02
CA ALA A 69 0.34 -8.81 -11.87
C ALA A 69 1.23 -9.98 -12.36
N MET A 70 2.45 -9.70 -12.85
CA MET A 70 3.36 -10.73 -13.36
C MET A 70 4.14 -11.38 -12.21
N ARG A 71 4.27 -12.71 -12.23
CA ARG A 71 5.20 -13.41 -11.34
C ARG A 71 6.60 -13.33 -11.93
N THR A 72 7.55 -12.83 -11.15
CA THR A 72 8.96 -12.75 -11.55
C THR A 72 9.77 -13.99 -11.17
N ARG A 73 9.17 -14.94 -10.43
CA ARG A 73 9.81 -16.17 -9.94
C ARG A 73 8.84 -17.34 -10.03
N GLY A 74 9.35 -18.50 -10.43
CA GLY A 74 8.61 -19.76 -10.54
C GLY A 74 9.56 -20.95 -10.40
N TRP A 75 8.98 -22.13 -10.16
CA TRP A 75 9.73 -23.39 -10.08
C TRP A 75 9.67 -24.10 -11.44
N ALA A 76 10.82 -24.61 -11.88
CA ALA A 76 10.95 -25.48 -13.04
C ALA A 76 12.08 -26.48 -12.77
N ARG A 77 12.15 -27.56 -13.56
CA ARG A 77 13.29 -28.48 -13.46
C ARG A 77 14.58 -27.72 -13.81
N ARG A 78 15.70 -28.11 -13.20
CA ARG A 78 17.00 -27.48 -13.47
C ARG A 78 17.33 -27.62 -14.96
N GLY A 79 17.51 -26.50 -15.64
CA GLY A 79 17.76 -26.44 -17.10
C GLY A 79 16.50 -26.18 -17.94
N GLU A 80 15.30 -26.26 -17.35
CA GLU A 80 14.05 -25.93 -18.02
C GLU A 80 13.59 -24.51 -17.65
N PRO A 81 13.02 -23.75 -18.60
CA PRO A 81 12.41 -22.47 -18.29
C PRO A 81 11.10 -22.67 -17.50
N ALA A 82 10.88 -21.84 -16.49
CA ALA A 82 9.56 -21.73 -15.85
C ALA A 82 8.64 -20.93 -16.78
N VAL A 83 7.71 -21.62 -17.46
CA VAL A 83 6.82 -21.02 -18.45
C VAL A 83 5.42 -20.84 -17.87
N GLU A 84 4.97 -19.58 -17.78
CA GLU A 84 3.57 -19.22 -17.55
C GLU A 84 2.96 -18.76 -18.88
N ARG A 85 1.90 -19.44 -19.35
CA ARG A 85 1.14 -19.01 -20.53
C ARG A 85 -0.04 -18.17 -20.07
N ARG A 86 -0.09 -16.89 -20.45
CA ARG A 86 -1.13 -15.93 -20.08
C ARG A 86 -1.55 -15.10 -21.28
N LEU A 87 -2.80 -14.67 -21.30
CA LEU A 87 -3.24 -13.56 -22.16
C LEU A 87 -2.49 -12.29 -21.76
N LEU A 88 -1.59 -11.83 -22.62
CA LEU A 88 -0.94 -10.53 -22.49
C LEU A 88 -1.92 -9.47 -23.00
N LEU A 89 -2.70 -8.88 -22.10
CA LEU A 89 -3.53 -7.72 -22.42
C LEU A 89 -2.61 -6.52 -22.71
N ARG A 90 -2.21 -6.31 -23.98
CA ARG A 90 -1.44 -5.12 -24.38
C ARG A 90 -2.28 -3.86 -24.06
N GLY A 91 -1.73 -2.94 -23.28
CA GLY A 91 -2.14 -1.52 -23.32
C GLY A 91 -2.85 -0.93 -22.10
N TYR A 92 -3.28 -1.69 -21.09
CA TYR A 92 -4.07 -1.09 -20.00
C TYR A 92 -3.20 -0.62 -18.84
N ARG A 93 -2.80 0.66 -18.88
CA ARG A 93 -2.51 1.44 -17.66
C ARG A 93 -3.84 1.96 -17.16
N PHE A 94 -4.28 1.53 -15.99
CA PHE A 94 -5.46 2.09 -15.34
C PHE A 94 -5.09 2.64 -13.97
N SER A 95 -5.69 3.78 -13.62
CA SER A 95 -5.69 4.31 -12.26
C SER A 95 -6.95 3.82 -11.58
N LEU A 96 -6.78 3.12 -10.47
CA LEU A 96 -7.88 2.69 -9.62
C LEU A 96 -8.02 3.70 -8.48
N LEU A 97 -9.24 4.18 -8.26
CA LEU A 97 -9.63 5.00 -7.10
C LEU A 97 -10.59 4.18 -6.23
N PRO A 98 -10.08 3.28 -5.37
CA PRO A 98 -10.94 2.68 -4.37
C PRO A 98 -11.23 3.70 -3.27
N ALA A 99 -12.43 3.62 -2.72
CA ALA A 99 -12.75 4.14 -1.40
C ALA A 99 -12.91 2.97 -0.41
N MET A 100 -12.37 3.13 0.78
CA MET A 100 -12.37 2.13 1.85
C MET A 100 -12.91 2.72 3.16
N SER A 101 -13.83 2.02 3.79
CA SER A 101 -14.25 2.22 5.18
C SER A 101 -13.84 1.01 6.03
N MET A 102 -14.26 1.00 7.29
CA MET A 102 -14.12 -0.15 8.21
C MET A 102 -14.83 -1.43 7.74
N ASP A 103 -15.78 -1.33 6.80
CA ASP A 103 -16.47 -2.48 6.19
C ASP A 103 -15.72 -3.07 4.98
N GLY A 104 -14.66 -2.39 4.52
CA GLY A 104 -13.89 -2.77 3.34
C GLY A 104 -14.06 -1.79 2.18
N ILE A 105 -13.85 -2.29 0.96
CA ILE A 105 -13.88 -1.48 -0.26
C ILE A 105 -15.31 -1.41 -0.77
N PHE A 106 -15.84 -0.20 -0.98
CA PHE A 106 -17.24 -0.03 -1.44
C PHE A 106 -17.38 0.73 -2.76
N ALA A 107 -16.40 1.54 -3.18
CA ALA A 107 -16.48 2.31 -4.42
C ALA A 107 -15.14 2.38 -5.19
N PRO A 108 -14.83 1.41 -6.06
CA PRO A 108 -13.77 1.52 -7.04
C PRO A 108 -14.30 2.33 -8.23
N TYR A 109 -14.05 3.63 -8.24
CA TYR A 109 -14.29 4.44 -9.43
C TYR A 109 -13.04 4.44 -10.32
N ILE A 110 -13.26 4.61 -11.62
CA ILE A 110 -12.22 4.99 -12.57
C ILE A 110 -12.54 6.42 -12.97
N ILE A 111 -12.01 7.39 -12.24
CA ILE A 111 -12.26 8.82 -12.47
C ILE A 111 -11.10 9.41 -13.28
N LYS A 112 -11.42 10.38 -14.15
CA LYS A 112 -10.44 11.26 -14.78
C LYS A 112 -10.49 12.65 -14.12
N GLY A 113 -9.73 12.88 -13.04
CA GLY A 113 -9.44 14.22 -12.50
C GLY A 113 -10.03 14.58 -11.12
N LYS A 114 -9.39 15.55 -10.45
CA LYS A 114 -9.57 15.92 -9.03
C LYS A 114 -10.70 16.93 -8.73
N ALA A 115 -11.01 17.84 -9.67
CA ALA A 115 -11.90 18.98 -9.43
C ALA A 115 -13.36 18.56 -9.17
N ALA A 116 -13.88 17.60 -9.93
CA ALA A 116 -15.27 17.14 -9.80
C ALA A 116 -15.58 16.44 -8.47
N LEU A 117 -14.55 15.95 -7.75
CA LEU A 117 -14.74 15.18 -6.53
C LEU A 117 -15.07 16.08 -5.32
N SER A 118 -14.48 17.28 -5.25
CA SER A 118 -14.66 18.15 -4.08
C SER A 118 -16.08 18.71 -4.00
N GLU A 119 -16.60 19.20 -5.14
CA GLU A 119 -17.97 19.73 -5.24
C GLU A 119 -19.03 18.67 -4.92
N LEU A 120 -18.81 17.43 -5.39
CA LEU A 120 -19.73 16.32 -5.14
C LEU A 120 -19.79 15.94 -3.65
N LEU A 121 -18.64 15.91 -2.97
CA LEU A 121 -18.57 15.49 -1.57
C LEU A 121 -19.19 16.54 -0.64
N GLU A 122 -18.86 17.81 -0.84
CA GLU A 122 -19.40 18.91 -0.03
C GLU A 122 -20.92 19.04 -0.18
N GLY A 123 -21.44 18.86 -1.40
CA GLY A 123 -22.88 18.89 -1.67
C GLY A 123 -23.68 17.77 -1.01
N ASN A 124 -23.03 16.70 -0.54
CA ASN A 124 -23.66 15.56 0.13
C ASN A 124 -23.36 15.52 1.65
N GLY A 125 -22.82 16.59 2.22
CA GLY A 125 -22.55 16.68 3.66
C GLY A 125 -21.30 15.93 4.11
N HIS A 126 -20.41 15.55 3.18
CA HIS A 126 -19.12 14.98 3.52
C HIS A 126 -18.07 16.08 3.71
N VAL A 127 -17.18 15.87 4.69
CA VAL A 127 -16.06 16.78 4.96
C VAL A 127 -14.77 16.16 4.42
N LEU A 128 -14.05 16.90 3.58
CA LEU A 128 -12.77 16.46 3.05
C LEU A 128 -11.65 16.74 4.06
N ILE A 129 -11.02 15.68 4.57
CA ILE A 129 -9.86 15.78 5.46
C ILE A 129 -8.62 15.30 4.70
N PHE A 130 -7.68 16.21 4.47
CA PHE A 130 -6.41 15.87 3.81
C PHE A 130 -5.44 15.21 4.79
N LEU A 131 -4.73 14.20 4.31
CA LEU A 131 -3.58 13.63 5.02
C LEU A 131 -2.43 14.65 5.06
N PRO A 132 -1.61 14.64 6.13
CA PRO A 132 -0.39 15.42 6.15
C PRO A 132 0.54 15.00 5.00
N PRO A 133 1.35 15.93 4.45
CA PRO A 133 2.30 15.61 3.40
C PRO A 133 3.19 14.40 3.77
N TYR A 134 3.44 13.55 2.77
CA TYR A 134 4.33 12.38 2.89
C TYR A 134 4.04 11.49 4.11
N SER A 135 2.77 11.32 4.48
CA SER A 135 2.35 10.57 5.67
C SER A 135 1.52 9.33 5.37
N PRO A 136 2.01 8.39 4.53
CA PRO A 136 1.26 7.19 4.16
C PRO A 136 0.97 6.27 5.35
N THR A 137 1.67 6.44 6.47
CA THR A 137 1.42 5.71 7.73
C THR A 137 0.02 5.96 8.28
N PHE A 138 -0.60 7.11 7.96
CA PHE A 138 -1.97 7.45 8.33
C PHE A 138 -2.99 7.05 7.26
N ASN A 139 -2.60 6.35 6.20
CA ASN A 139 -3.51 6.01 5.11
C ASN A 139 -3.80 4.50 5.06
N PRO A 140 -4.89 4.00 5.67
CA PRO A 140 -5.24 2.57 5.63
C PRO A 140 -5.38 2.01 4.22
N ILE A 141 -5.74 2.83 3.23
CA ILE A 141 -5.92 2.35 1.85
C ILE A 141 -4.60 1.92 1.18
N GLU A 142 -3.45 2.39 1.68
CA GLU A 142 -2.15 1.92 1.22
C GLU A 142 -1.94 0.43 1.50
N LEU A 143 -2.42 -0.03 2.66
CA LEU A 143 -2.43 -1.46 3.01
C LEU A 143 -3.42 -2.24 2.14
N ALA A 144 -4.57 -1.63 1.82
CA ALA A 144 -5.52 -2.20 0.87
C ALA A 144 -4.90 -2.37 -0.52
N PHE A 145 -4.12 -1.40 -1.03
CA PHE A 145 -3.43 -1.55 -2.32
C PHE A 145 -2.46 -2.73 -2.33
N ALA A 146 -1.75 -2.98 -1.23
CA ALA A 146 -0.90 -4.15 -1.12
C ALA A 146 -1.72 -5.46 -1.23
N ALA A 147 -2.88 -5.52 -0.58
CA ALA A 147 -3.80 -6.65 -0.63
C ALA A 147 -4.42 -6.84 -2.04
N ILE A 148 -4.87 -5.76 -2.67
CA ILE A 148 -5.40 -5.76 -4.05
C ILE A 148 -4.34 -6.25 -5.02
N LYS A 149 -3.12 -5.68 -4.97
CA LYS A 149 -1.98 -6.11 -5.80
C LYS A 149 -1.64 -7.58 -5.57
N ARG A 150 -1.72 -8.06 -4.33
CA ARG A 150 -1.53 -9.49 -4.01
C ARG A 150 -2.62 -10.36 -4.61
N ASN A 151 -3.89 -9.96 -4.55
CA ASN A 151 -5.00 -10.70 -5.15
C ASN A 151 -4.86 -10.77 -6.68
N LEU A 152 -4.63 -9.64 -7.35
CA LEU A 152 -4.42 -9.57 -8.81
C LEU A 152 -3.22 -10.37 -9.31
N ARG A 153 -2.16 -10.52 -8.48
CA ARG A 153 -1.03 -11.42 -8.78
C ARG A 153 -1.36 -12.90 -8.66
N ARG A 154 -2.32 -13.26 -7.80
CA ARG A 154 -2.79 -14.64 -7.62
C ARG A 154 -3.82 -15.03 -8.67
N HIS A 155 -4.71 -14.09 -9.00
CA HIS A 155 -5.77 -14.25 -10.00
C HIS A 155 -5.62 -13.16 -11.05
N PRO A 156 -4.81 -13.41 -12.09
CA PRO A 156 -4.63 -12.48 -13.19
C PRO A 156 -5.97 -12.12 -13.83
N PRO A 157 -6.32 -10.82 -13.91
CA PRO A 157 -7.58 -10.42 -14.52
C PRO A 157 -7.54 -10.62 -16.03
N ALA A 158 -8.66 -11.05 -16.61
CA ALA A 158 -8.84 -11.14 -18.06
C ALA A 158 -9.62 -9.94 -18.62
N SER A 159 -10.30 -9.18 -17.76
CA SER A 159 -11.11 -8.02 -18.08
C SER A 159 -11.09 -6.95 -16.97
N GLU A 160 -11.61 -5.76 -17.27
CA GLU A 160 -11.82 -4.70 -16.29
C GLU A 160 -12.76 -5.14 -15.15
N VAL A 161 -13.80 -5.89 -15.48
CA VAL A 161 -14.74 -6.45 -14.49
C VAL A 161 -14.03 -7.37 -13.51
N ASP A 162 -13.06 -8.16 -13.97
CA ASP A 162 -12.25 -9.02 -13.09
C ASP A 162 -11.37 -8.20 -12.13
N ILE A 163 -10.86 -7.05 -12.59
CA ILE A 163 -10.08 -6.12 -11.75
C ILE A 163 -10.96 -5.56 -10.64
N LEU A 164 -12.16 -5.07 -10.99
CA LEU A 164 -13.11 -4.53 -10.01
C LEU A 164 -13.51 -5.60 -9.00
N ARG A 165 -13.86 -6.81 -9.47
CA ARG A 165 -14.21 -7.94 -8.62
C ARG A 165 -13.07 -8.33 -7.67
N ALA A 166 -11.86 -8.48 -8.19
CA ALA A 166 -10.70 -8.84 -7.38
C ALA A 166 -10.35 -7.74 -6.35
N THR A 167 -10.63 -6.48 -6.69
CA THR A 167 -10.46 -5.33 -5.79
C THR A 167 -11.46 -5.40 -4.63
N TYR A 168 -12.75 -5.55 -4.92
CA TYR A 168 -13.80 -5.69 -3.91
C TYR A 168 -13.51 -6.86 -2.96
N GLN A 169 -13.04 -7.99 -3.50
CA GLN A 169 -12.76 -9.19 -2.71
C GLN A 169 -11.40 -9.16 -1.98
N ALA A 170 -10.56 -8.15 -2.20
CA ALA A 170 -9.22 -8.11 -1.63
C ALA A 170 -9.21 -7.78 -0.13
N VAL A 171 -10.22 -7.03 0.35
CA VAL A 171 -10.27 -6.51 1.71
C VAL A 171 -11.61 -6.90 2.33
N THR A 172 -11.56 -7.75 3.34
CA THR A 172 -12.72 -8.09 4.17
C THR A 172 -12.87 -7.02 5.27
N PRO A 173 -14.03 -6.94 5.94
CA PRO A 173 -14.19 -6.05 7.10
C PRO A 173 -13.09 -6.25 8.15
N ALA A 174 -12.74 -7.50 8.48
CA ALA A 174 -11.66 -7.80 9.41
C ALA A 174 -10.28 -7.28 8.95
N HIS A 175 -9.99 -7.34 7.64
CA HIS A 175 -8.78 -6.71 7.09
C HIS A 175 -8.83 -5.19 7.24
N ALA A 176 -9.96 -4.56 6.88
CA ALA A 176 -10.12 -3.11 6.95
C ALA A 176 -9.94 -2.59 8.38
N GLN A 177 -10.61 -3.20 9.36
CA GLN A 177 -10.47 -2.86 10.78
C GLN A 177 -9.02 -3.02 11.26
N SER A 178 -8.33 -4.08 10.82
CA SER A 178 -6.90 -4.28 11.13
C SER A 178 -6.02 -3.19 10.50
N TYR A 179 -6.32 -2.74 9.27
CA TYR A 179 -5.57 -1.67 8.60
C TYR A 179 -5.75 -0.33 9.31
N PHE A 180 -6.98 0.01 9.69
CA PHE A 180 -7.27 1.20 10.49
C PHE A 180 -6.50 1.17 11.81
N ARG A 181 -6.54 0.04 12.54
CA ARG A 181 -5.78 -0.13 13.78
C ARG A 181 -4.28 0.01 13.56
N GLY A 182 -3.75 -0.56 12.48
CA GLY A 182 -2.34 -0.47 12.09
C GLY A 182 -1.88 0.96 11.77
N CYS A 183 -2.80 1.82 11.34
CA CYS A 183 -2.56 3.25 11.08
C CYS A 183 -2.82 4.15 12.29
N GLY A 184 -3.22 3.59 13.44
CA GLY A 184 -3.41 4.33 14.69
C GLY A 184 -4.85 4.83 14.93
N TYR A 185 -5.84 4.38 14.15
CA TYR A 185 -7.24 4.72 14.38
C TYR A 185 -7.83 3.86 15.50
N LEU A 186 -8.66 4.47 16.35
CA LEU A 186 -9.25 3.84 17.55
C LEU A 186 -10.43 2.92 17.22
N THR A 187 -10.14 1.75 16.65
CA THR A 187 -11.17 0.76 16.30
C THR A 187 -11.74 0.08 17.55
N PRO A 188 -13.07 -0.15 17.66
CA PRO A 188 -13.65 -0.97 18.72
C PRO A 188 -13.01 -2.37 18.76
N ARG A 189 -12.91 -2.97 19.95
CA ARG A 189 -12.41 -4.36 20.07
C ARG A 189 -13.53 -5.34 19.73
N GLU A 190 -13.17 -6.49 19.14
CA GLU A 190 -14.14 -7.55 18.84
C GLU A 190 -14.89 -7.93 20.13
N GLY A 191 -16.20 -7.66 20.19
CA GLY A 191 -17.07 -7.97 21.34
C GLY A 191 -17.71 -6.78 22.07
N GLU A 192 -17.50 -5.53 21.62
CA GLU A 192 -18.09 -4.32 22.23
C GLU A 192 -19.32 -3.77 21.46
N GLN A 193 -20.07 -4.62 20.75
CA GLN A 193 -21.36 -4.25 20.12
C GLN A 193 -22.54 -4.75 20.95
#